data_AF-A0A2E7PNS7-F1
#
_entry.id   AF-A0A2E7PNS7-F1
#
_cell.length_a   1.000
_cell.length_b   1.000
_cell.length_c   1.000
_cell.angle_alpha   90.00
_cell.angle_beta   90.00
_cell.angle_gamma   90.00
#
_symmetry.space_group_name_H-M   'P 1'
#
loop_
_entity.id
_entity.type
_entity.pdbx_description
1 polymer ?
#
loop_
_entity_poly.entity_id
_entity_poly.type
_entity_poly.pdbx_seq_one_letter_code
_entity_poly.pdbx_strand_id
1 'polypeptide(L)'
;MAYESITVHNMSPACGGIIEGVNLSGELSNRQFDEIHQALLDRTVIIFRDQELTEDQQVAFSRRFGEPQPSEISGFEKDDAHPEIDILEYDVD
;
A
#
# COMPACT_ATOMS: atom_id res chain seq x y z
N MET A 1 -18.14 -7.41 -5.98
CA MET A 1 -18.76 -7.49 -4.64
C MET A 1 -19.00 -6.07 -4.16
N ALA A 2 -19.98 -5.83 -3.29
CA ALA A 2 -20.13 -4.52 -2.66
C ALA A 2 -19.17 -4.46 -1.46
N TYR A 3 -18.32 -3.43 -1.40
CA TYR A 3 -17.50 -3.12 -0.23
C TYR A 3 -18.38 -2.47 0.83
N GLU A 4 -18.26 -2.86 2.10
CA GLU A 4 -19.13 -2.32 3.17
C GLU A 4 -18.39 -1.34 4.09
N SER A 5 -17.07 -1.46 4.21
CA SER A 5 -16.25 -0.64 5.11
C SER A 5 -15.31 0.34 4.39
N ILE A 6 -15.13 0.17 3.08
CA ILE A 6 -14.34 1.04 2.22
C ILE A 6 -15.14 1.45 0.98
N THR A 7 -14.73 2.53 0.33
CA THR A 7 -15.22 2.89 -1.00
C THR A 7 -14.12 2.66 -2.03
N VAL A 8 -14.47 2.10 -3.18
CA VAL A 8 -13.52 1.85 -4.29
C VAL A 8 -14.02 2.52 -5.56
N HIS A 9 -13.25 3.48 -6.05
CA HIS A 9 -13.51 4.18 -7.31
C HIS A 9 -12.66 3.58 -8.43
N ASN A 10 -13.30 3.10 -9.49
CA ASN A 10 -12.60 2.54 -10.64
C ASN A 10 -11.86 3.64 -11.42
N MET A 11 -10.56 3.47 -11.65
CA MET A 11 -9.77 4.41 -12.47
C MET A 11 -9.93 4.17 -13.96
N SER A 12 -9.94 2.91 -14.38
CA SER A 12 -10.18 2.50 -15.77
C SER A 12 -11.10 1.28 -15.82
N PRO A 13 -11.65 0.90 -16.97
CA PRO A 13 -12.45 -0.32 -17.06
C PRO A 13 -11.66 -1.59 -16.68
N ALA A 14 -10.38 -1.66 -17.07
CA ALA A 14 -9.58 -2.89 -16.98
C ALA A 14 -8.84 -3.04 -15.64
N CYS A 15 -8.33 -1.96 -15.05
CA CYS A 15 -7.55 -1.99 -13.81
C CYS A 15 -7.57 -0.64 -13.07
N GLY A 16 -6.98 -0.63 -11.88
CA GLY A 16 -6.83 0.57 -11.04
C GLY A 16 -8.08 0.84 -10.20
N GLY A 17 -7.90 0.95 -8.88
CA GLY A 17 -8.93 1.37 -7.94
C GLY A 17 -8.38 2.40 -6.95
N ILE A 18 -9.13 3.48 -6.71
CA ILE A 18 -8.82 4.42 -5.62
C ILE A 18 -9.66 4.01 -4.42
N ILE A 19 -9.00 3.74 -3.30
CA ILE A 19 -9.65 3.33 -2.05
C ILE A 19 -9.77 4.53 -1.11
N GLU A 20 -10.97 4.73 -0.57
CA GLU A 20 -11.30 5.77 0.40
C GLU A 20 -11.97 5.16 1.65
N GLY A 21 -12.00 5.92 2.74
CA GLY A 21 -12.62 5.51 4.02
C GLY A 21 -11.69 4.74 4.96
N VAL A 22 -10.38 4.81 4.72
CA VAL A 22 -9.35 4.18 5.56
C VAL A 22 -8.25 5.17 5.92
N ASN A 23 -7.61 4.92 7.07
CA ASN A 23 -6.40 5.60 7.50
C ASN A 23 -5.32 4.54 7.75
N LEU A 24 -4.28 4.52 6.91
CA LEU A 24 -3.21 3.53 6.97
C LEU A 24 -2.19 3.80 8.09
N SER A 25 -2.21 5.00 8.68
CA SER A 25 -1.36 5.33 9.85
C SER A 25 -1.84 4.69 11.16
N GLY A 26 -3.09 4.18 11.17
CA GLY A 26 -3.70 3.52 12.31
C GLY A 26 -3.97 2.03 12.07
N GLU A 27 -4.59 1.38 13.06
CA GLU A 27 -4.99 -0.01 12.91
C GLU A 27 -6.19 -0.16 11.96
N LEU A 28 -6.00 -0.97 10.91
CA LEU A 28 -7.10 -1.44 10.07
C LEU A 28 -7.77 -2.64 10.73
N SER A 29 -9.10 -2.59 10.80
CA SER A 29 -9.89 -3.79 11.15
C SER A 29 -9.63 -4.93 10.16
N ASN A 30 -9.84 -6.17 10.59
CA ASN A 30 -9.71 -7.33 9.70
C ASN A 30 -10.60 -7.19 8.46
N ARG A 31 -11.84 -6.70 8.66
CA ARG A 31 -12.78 -6.48 7.56
C ARG A 31 -12.27 -5.47 6.53
N GLN A 32 -11.75 -4.32 6.98
CA GLN A 32 -11.20 -3.32 6.06
C GLN A 32 -10.02 -3.89 5.27
N PHE A 33 -9.14 -4.66 5.93
CA PHE A 33 -8.03 -5.27 5.23
C PHE A 33 -8.47 -6.36 4.24
N ASP A 34 -9.44 -7.21 4.61
CA ASP A 34 -10.01 -8.22 3.70
C ASP A 34 -10.60 -7.55 2.44
N GLU A 35 -11.31 -6.43 2.61
CA GLU A 35 -11.87 -5.65 1.50
C GLU A 35 -10.77 -4.96 0.66
N ILE A 36 -9.71 -4.43 1.27
CA ILE A 36 -8.53 -3.88 0.58
C ILE A 36 -7.84 -4.97 -0.26
N HIS A 37 -7.61 -6.14 0.34
CA HIS A 37 -6.97 -7.26 -0.35
C HIS A 37 -7.83 -7.74 -1.53
N GLN A 38 -9.15 -7.85 -1.34
CA GLN A 38 -10.05 -8.17 -2.45
C GLN A 38 -10.04 -7.10 -3.55
N ALA A 39 -10.01 -5.82 -3.19
CA ALA A 39 -9.90 -4.72 -4.15
C ALA A 39 -8.58 -4.80 -4.96
N LEU A 40 -7.47 -5.18 -4.33
CA LEU A 40 -6.21 -5.42 -5.04
C LEU A 40 -6.35 -6.57 -6.06
N LEU A 41 -6.97 -7.68 -5.68
CA LEU A 41 -7.21 -8.81 -6.59
C LEU A 41 -8.11 -8.43 -7.77
N ASP A 42 -9.17 -7.65 -7.51
CA ASP A 42 -10.14 -7.24 -8.53
C ASP A 42 -9.60 -6.15 -9.48
N ARG A 43 -8.70 -5.28 -8.98
CA ARG A 43 -8.28 -4.06 -9.69
C ARG A 43 -6.81 -4.05 -10.09
N THR A 44 -6.02 -5.05 -9.68
CA THR A 44 -4.58 -5.22 -9.95
C THR A 44 -3.67 -4.16 -9.32
N VAL A 45 -4.10 -2.91 -9.28
CA VAL A 45 -3.40 -1.77 -8.68
C VAL A 45 -4.42 -0.98 -7.87
N ILE A 46 -4.04 -0.63 -6.65
CA ILE A 46 -4.87 0.19 -5.76
C ILE A 46 -4.08 1.40 -5.27
N ILE A 47 -4.77 2.52 -5.09
CA ILE A 47 -4.20 3.78 -4.62
C ILE A 47 -4.99 4.27 -3.42
N PHE A 48 -4.26 4.72 -2.41
CA PHE A 48 -4.79 5.45 -1.26
C PHE A 48 -4.34 6.90 -1.38
N ARG A 49 -5.26 7.84 -1.16
CA ARG A 49 -4.95 9.28 -1.19
C ARG A 49 -4.78 9.79 0.23
N ASP A 50 -4.03 10.88 0.37
CA ASP A 50 -3.91 11.65 1.61
C ASP A 50 -3.47 10.82 2.82
N GLN A 51 -2.50 9.92 2.60
CA GLN A 51 -1.89 9.10 3.65
C GLN A 51 -0.51 9.69 3.99
N GLU A 52 -0.41 10.29 5.17
CA GLU A 52 0.87 10.66 5.77
C GLU A 52 1.31 9.50 6.65
N LEU A 53 2.36 8.79 6.24
CA LEU A 53 2.87 7.60 6.94
C LEU A 53 4.30 7.83 7.38
N THR A 54 4.63 7.36 8.58
CA THR A 54 6.02 7.11 8.96
C THR A 54 6.53 5.84 8.26
N GLU A 55 7.84 5.67 8.23
CA GLU A 55 8.51 4.48 7.68
C GLU A 55 8.01 3.20 8.38
N ASP A 56 7.93 3.22 9.71
CA ASP A 56 7.35 2.14 10.51
C ASP A 56 5.91 1.78 10.10
N GLN A 57 5.07 2.79 9.83
CA GLN A 57 3.68 2.58 9.41
C GLN A 57 3.61 2.00 7.99
N GLN A 58 4.46 2.47 7.09
CA GLN A 58 4.57 1.92 5.73
C GLN A 58 5.00 0.45 5.77
N VAL A 59 6.00 0.10 6.58
CA VAL A 59 6.45 -1.30 6.75
C VAL A 59 5.33 -2.14 7.39
N ALA A 60 4.66 -1.63 8.43
CA ALA A 60 3.58 -2.34 9.11
C ALA A 60 2.40 -2.64 8.17
N PHE A 61 2.01 -1.69 7.32
CA PHE A 61 0.97 -1.91 6.31
C PHE A 61 1.41 -2.92 5.24
N SER A 62 2.64 -2.78 4.74
CA SER A 62 3.22 -3.70 3.74
C SER A 62 3.22 -5.16 4.23
N ARG A 63 3.57 -5.39 5.51
CA ARG A 63 3.58 -6.72 6.14
C ARG A 63 2.22 -7.42 6.15
N ARG A 64 1.12 -6.68 6.01
CA ARG A 64 -0.23 -7.28 5.93
C ARG A 64 -0.43 -8.07 4.63
N PHE A 65 0.31 -7.74 3.57
CA PHE A 65 0.27 -8.44 2.28
C PHE A 65 1.24 -9.64 2.21
N GLY A 66 2.14 -9.76 3.17
CA GLY A 66 3.19 -10.79 3.21
C GLY A 66 4.50 -10.22 3.71
N GLU A 67 5.54 -11.07 3.77
CA GLU A 67 6.87 -10.62 4.18
C GLU A 67 7.48 -9.69 3.12
N PRO A 68 7.88 -8.46 3.47
CA PRO A 68 8.62 -7.58 2.56
C PRO A 68 9.88 -8.29 2.05
N GLN A 69 10.25 -8.06 0.79
CA GLN A 69 11.43 -8.72 0.25
C GLN A 69 12.69 -8.27 1.00
N PRO A 70 13.60 -9.21 1.33
CA PRO A 70 14.86 -8.86 1.93
C PRO A 70 15.73 -8.04 0.97
N SER A 71 16.52 -7.16 1.58
CA SER A 71 17.22 -6.03 0.97
C SER A 71 18.14 -6.36 -0.22
N GLU A 72 18.68 -7.56 -0.32
CA GLU A 72 19.77 -7.86 -1.27
C GLU A 72 19.36 -7.90 -2.75
N ILE A 73 18.08 -7.75 -3.08
CA ILE A 73 17.54 -8.05 -4.42
C ILE A 73 17.12 -6.80 -5.21
N SER A 74 16.77 -5.68 -4.57
CA SER A 74 16.09 -4.57 -5.25
C SER A 74 17.00 -3.69 -6.13
N GLY A 75 18.31 -3.65 -5.86
CA GLY A 75 19.27 -2.83 -6.60
C GLY A 75 19.16 -1.31 -6.37
N PHE A 76 18.23 -0.87 -5.52
CA PHE A 76 18.04 0.52 -5.11
C PHE A 76 18.74 0.82 -3.77
N GLU A 77 19.00 2.10 -3.52
CA GLU A 77 19.40 2.58 -2.20
C GLU A 77 18.28 2.32 -1.17
N LYS A 78 18.66 2.19 0.10
CA LYS A 78 17.75 1.80 1.18
C LYS A 78 17.79 2.80 2.30
N ASP A 79 16.70 2.88 3.03
CA ASP A 79 16.70 3.57 4.30
C ASP A 79 17.58 2.81 5.32
N ASP A 80 18.47 3.54 6.00
CA ASP A 80 19.41 2.99 6.96
C ASP A 80 18.72 2.35 8.18
N ALA A 81 17.58 2.90 8.60
CA ALA A 81 16.83 2.42 9.76
C ALA A 81 15.78 1.36 9.39
N HIS A 82 15.29 1.36 8.14
CA HIS A 82 14.23 0.49 7.62
C HIS A 82 14.68 -0.18 6.31
N PRO A 83 15.48 -1.26 6.38
CA PRO A 83 16.03 -1.94 5.19
C PRO A 83 14.98 -2.56 4.25
N GLU A 84 13.72 -2.64 4.68
CA GLU A 84 12.57 -3.02 3.85
C GLU A 84 12.12 -1.91 2.88
N ILE A 85 12.60 -0.67 3.06
CA ILE A 85 12.24 0.48 2.23
C ILE A 85 13.37 0.76 1.23
N ASP A 86 13.01 0.74 -0.05
CA ASP A 86 13.85 1.26 -1.13
C ASP A 86 13.59 2.77 -1.31
N ILE A 87 14.67 3.55 -1.44
CA ILE A 87 14.63 4.97 -1.75
C ILE A 87 14.56 5.12 -3.27
N LEU A 88 13.43 5.65 -3.74
CA LEU A 88 13.19 5.96 -5.15
C LEU A 88 13.21 7.48 -5.33
N GLU A 89 14.40 8.05 -5.37
CA GLU A 89 14.62 9.46 -5.68
C GLU A 89 15.07 9.65 -7.12
N TYR A 90 14.68 10.79 -7.69
CA TYR A 90 15.16 11.22 -8.99
C TYR A 90 16.04 12.44 -8.76
N ASP A 91 17.35 12.24 -8.85
CA ASP A 91 18.31 13.33 -8.86
C ASP A 91 18.16 14.14 -10.14
N VAL A 92 17.47 15.28 -10.03
CA VAL A 92 17.58 16.35 -11.02
C VAL A 92 18.75 17.22 -10.56
N ASP A 93 19.92 16.99 -11.15
CA ASP A 93 20.99 18.00 -11.12
C ASP A 93 20.48 19.35 -11.67
#